data_AF-A0A6F9B606-F1
#
_entry.id   AF-A0A6F9B606-F1
#
_cell.length_a   1.000
_cell.length_b   1.000
_cell.length_c   1.000
_cell.angle_alpha   90.00
_cell.angle_beta   90.00
_cell.angle_gamma   90.00
#
_symmetry.space_group_name_H-M   'P 1'
#
loop_
_entity.id
_entity.type
_entity.pdbx_description
1 polymer ?
#
loop_
_entity_poly.entity_id
_entity_poly.type
_entity_poly.pdbx_seq_one_letter_code
_entity_poly.pdbx_strand_id
1 'polypeptide(L)'
;MELSLLRSARLGLEVLERASRRSTFYMSETEPMENERTHVCRYHSQSHQRPGTSLQTRKHARSSHEDFHIEVSPGTYKITAGTQDSQQQTRVVRINAGESMNLTFHL
;
A
#
# COMPACT_ATOMS: atom_id res chain seq x y z
N MET A 1 29.45 -35.35 8.67
CA MET A 1 29.20 -33.92 8.36
C MET A 1 28.53 -33.75 6.99
N GLU A 2 28.91 -34.53 5.98
CA GLU A 2 28.30 -34.62 4.62
C GLU A 2 26.77 -34.79 4.55
N LEU A 3 26.18 -35.69 5.37
CA LEU A 3 24.74 -35.98 5.30
C LEU A 3 23.85 -34.79 5.73
N SER A 4 24.36 -33.91 6.60
CA SER A 4 23.64 -32.70 7.01
C SER A 4 23.61 -31.67 5.89
N LEU A 5 24.71 -31.56 5.14
CA LEU A 5 24.83 -30.63 4.02
C LEU A 5 23.89 -31.03 2.88
N LEU A 6 23.85 -32.32 2.52
CA LEU A 6 22.95 -32.83 1.49
C LEU A 6 21.46 -32.63 1.85
N ARG A 7 21.09 -32.84 3.12
CA ARG A 7 19.73 -32.58 3.62
C ARG A 7 19.37 -31.10 3.54
N SER A 8 20.30 -30.21 3.90
CA SER A 8 20.09 -28.75 3.81
C SER A 8 19.96 -28.28 2.36
N ALA A 9 20.75 -28.83 1.43
CA ALA A 9 20.69 -28.50 0.01
C ALA A 9 19.33 -28.89 -0.59
N ARG A 10 18.79 -30.06 -0.23
CA ARG A 10 17.47 -30.51 -0.67
C ARG A 10 16.34 -29.61 -0.15
N LEU A 11 16.40 -29.24 1.13
CA LEU A 11 15.44 -28.29 1.71
C LEU A 11 15.54 -26.90 1.06
N GLY A 12 16.75 -26.43 0.78
CA GLY A 12 16.99 -25.17 0.08
C GLY A 12 16.36 -25.14 -1.31
N LEU A 13 16.47 -26.23 -2.06
CA LEU A 13 15.84 -26.35 -3.39
C LEU A 13 14.31 -26.33 -3.31
N GLU A 14 13.73 -27.02 -2.32
CA GLU A 14 12.28 -27.07 -2.11
C GLU A 14 11.71 -25.69 -1.69
N VAL A 15 12.46 -24.93 -0.87
CA VAL A 15 12.12 -23.55 -0.50
C VAL A 15 12.20 -22.63 -1.72
N LEU A 16 13.24 -22.76 -2.55
CA LEU A 16 13.41 -21.96 -3.76
C LEU A 16 12.29 -22.22 -4.78
N GLU A 17 11.91 -23.49 -4.99
CA GLU A 17 10.82 -23.83 -5.89
C GLU A 17 9.48 -23.27 -5.40
N ARG A 18 9.19 -23.41 -4.09
CA ARG A 18 7.99 -22.81 -3.47
C ARG A 18 7.97 -21.29 -3.57
N ALA A 19 9.12 -20.63 -3.39
CA ALA A 19 9.26 -19.19 -3.55
C ALA A 19 9.03 -18.78 -5.02
N SER A 20 9.60 -19.51 -5.98
CA SER A 20 9.45 -19.25 -7.41
C SER A 20 7.99 -19.37 -7.86
N ARG A 21 7.26 -20.41 -7.41
CA ARG A 21 5.82 -20.59 -7.72
C ARG A 21 4.95 -19.49 -7.11
N ARG A 22 5.33 -18.95 -5.95
CA ARG A 22 4.64 -17.79 -5.36
C ARG A 22 5.01 -16.48 -6.05
N SER A 23 6.23 -16.35 -6.56
CA SER A 23 6.66 -15.17 -7.32
C SER A 23 5.89 -15.02 -8.63
N THR A 24 5.58 -16.12 -9.32
CA THR A 24 4.80 -16.08 -10.56
C THR A 24 3.37 -15.63 -10.32
N PHE A 25 2.77 -15.96 -9.17
CA PHE A 25 1.43 -15.48 -8.78
C PHE A 25 1.39 -13.96 -8.59
N TYR A 26 2.41 -13.39 -7.93
CA TYR A 26 2.53 -11.94 -7.73
C TYR A 26 2.81 -11.14 -9.01
N MET A 27 3.41 -11.76 -10.04
CA MET A 27 3.70 -11.10 -11.32
C MET A 27 2.58 -11.27 -12.35
N SER A 28 1.66 -12.24 -12.16
CA SER A 28 0.56 -12.50 -13.11
C SER A 28 -0.71 -11.72 -12.82
N GLU A 29 -0.90 -11.22 -11.59
CA GLU A 29 -2.17 -10.60 -11.17
C GLU A 29 -2.31 -9.11 -11.53
N THR A 30 -1.23 -8.44 -11.91
CA THR A 30 -1.29 -7.06 -12.41
C THR A 30 -0.10 -6.79 -13.31
N GLU A 31 -0.24 -7.02 -14.62
CA GLU A 31 0.47 -6.14 -15.54
C GLU A 31 -0.18 -4.76 -15.32
N PRO A 32 0.50 -3.80 -14.67
CA PRO A 32 -0.15 -2.55 -14.33
C PRO A 32 -0.65 -1.93 -15.63
N MET A 33 -1.93 -1.56 -15.66
CA MET A 33 -2.53 -0.96 -16.83
C MET A 33 -1.71 0.30 -17.18
N GLU A 34 -1.62 0.69 -18.46
CA GLU A 34 -0.72 1.78 -18.89
C GLU A 34 -0.92 3.09 -18.10
N ASN A 35 -2.14 3.32 -17.63
CA ASN A 35 -2.50 4.41 -16.72
C ASN A 35 -1.88 4.27 -15.31
N GLU A 36 -1.85 3.06 -14.73
CA GLU A 36 -1.18 2.74 -13.46
C GLU A 36 0.34 2.89 -13.60
N ARG A 37 0.91 2.43 -14.72
CA ARG A 37 2.34 2.66 -15.03
C ARG A 37 2.67 4.14 -15.10
N THR A 38 1.83 4.91 -15.78
CA THR A 38 1.99 6.37 -15.90
C THR A 38 1.83 7.06 -14.54
N HIS A 39 0.90 6.61 -13.70
CA HIS A 39 0.68 7.13 -12.36
C HIS A 39 1.87 6.85 -11.44
N VAL A 40 2.35 5.60 -11.41
CA VAL A 40 3.53 5.19 -10.62
C VAL A 40 4.77 5.94 -11.10
N CYS A 41 4.97 6.08 -12.41
CA CYS A 41 6.13 6.79 -12.95
C CYS A 41 6.10 8.30 -12.63
N ARG A 42 4.92 8.92 -12.69
CA ARG A 42 4.78 10.37 -12.45
C ARG A 42 4.96 10.74 -10.99
N TYR A 43 4.47 9.92 -10.06
CA TYR A 43 4.39 10.29 -8.65
C TYR A 43 5.31 9.50 -7.72
N HIS A 44 5.82 8.33 -8.14
CA HIS A 44 6.61 7.45 -7.26
C HIS A 44 8.04 7.17 -7.74
N SER A 45 8.40 7.36 -9.02
CA SER A 45 9.82 7.24 -9.45
C SER A 45 10.65 8.51 -9.27
N GLN A 46 10.07 9.62 -8.80
CA GLN A 46 10.83 10.83 -8.47
C GLN A 46 11.39 10.75 -7.05
N SER A 47 12.09 9.66 -6.73
CA SER A 47 13.01 9.65 -5.60
C SER A 47 14.38 10.11 -6.12
N HIS A 48 14.76 11.31 -5.68
CA HIS A 48 16.12 11.87 -5.67
C HIS A 48 16.61 12.53 -6.97
N GLN A 49 16.27 13.82 -7.11
CA GLN A 49 17.07 14.97 -7.62
C GLN A 49 16.05 16.09 -7.96
N ARG A 50 16.03 17.31 -7.41
CA ARG A 50 17.05 18.16 -6.79
C ARG A 50 16.35 19.38 -6.08
N PRO A 51 17.06 20.44 -5.61
CA PRO A 51 16.94 20.96 -4.24
C PRO A 51 16.11 22.24 -4.10
N GLY A 52 15.60 22.48 -2.88
CA GLY A 52 15.24 23.82 -2.41
C GLY A 52 13.84 23.95 -1.85
N THR A 53 13.64 23.51 -0.59
CA THR A 53 13.13 24.32 0.52
C THR A 53 12.95 23.44 1.75
N SER A 54 13.84 23.65 2.71
CA SER A 54 13.59 23.72 4.15
C SER A 54 12.59 22.75 4.79
N LEU A 55 13.15 21.76 5.48
CA LEU A 55 12.74 21.27 6.80
C LEU A 55 11.26 20.95 6.99
N GLN A 56 10.83 19.71 6.73
CA GLN A 56 9.97 18.97 7.68
C GLN A 56 10.29 17.47 7.60
N THR A 57 11.34 17.04 8.30
CA THR A 57 11.33 15.70 8.89
C THR A 57 10.24 15.69 9.97
N ARG A 58 8.97 15.51 9.57
CA ARG A 58 7.93 15.19 10.54
C ARG A 58 8.13 13.73 10.90
N LYS A 59 9.01 13.53 11.88
CA LYS A 59 8.96 12.39 12.79
C LYS A 59 7.48 12.14 13.08
N HIS A 60 6.99 10.94 12.78
CA HIS A 60 5.67 10.48 13.20
C HIS A 60 5.52 10.73 14.70
N ALA A 61 4.90 11.85 15.03
CA ALA A 61 4.74 12.35 16.36
C ALA A 61 3.24 12.53 16.57
N ARG A 62 2.66 11.49 17.18
CA ARG A 62 1.65 11.61 18.24
C ARG A 62 0.39 12.41 17.90
N SER A 63 -0.64 11.65 17.54
CA SER A 63 -2.04 11.84 17.95
C SER A 63 -2.46 13.23 18.45
N SER A 64 -3.24 13.93 17.63
CA SER A 64 -4.38 14.73 18.09
C SER A 64 -5.44 14.66 17.01
N HIS A 65 -6.70 14.61 17.41
CA HIS A 65 -7.91 14.51 16.58
C HIS A 65 -7.89 15.48 15.39
N GLU A 66 -7.33 15.04 14.26
CA GLU A 66 -7.23 15.81 13.03
C GLU A 66 -8.06 15.10 11.96
N ASP A 67 -8.88 15.87 11.24
CA ASP A 67 -9.66 15.35 10.12
C ASP A 67 -8.73 15.02 8.95
N PHE A 68 -9.01 13.92 8.26
CA PHE A 68 -8.25 13.49 7.09
C PHE A 68 -8.93 13.98 5.81
N HIS A 69 -8.17 14.61 4.92
CA HIS A 69 -8.60 14.91 3.56
C HIS A 69 -7.97 13.92 2.58
N ILE A 70 -8.80 13.27 1.76
CA ILE A 70 -8.37 12.27 0.78
C ILE A 70 -8.99 12.63 -0.57
N GLU A 71 -8.16 12.96 -1.55
CA GLU A 71 -8.58 13.19 -2.93
C GLU A 71 -8.56 11.87 -3.71
N VAL A 72 -9.64 11.62 -4.45
CA VAL A 72 -9.83 10.40 -5.24
C VAL A 72 -10.45 10.73 -6.59
N SER A 73 -10.31 9.80 -7.54
CA SER A 73 -11.05 9.87 -8.81
C SER A 73 -12.55 9.65 -8.58
N PRO A 74 -13.43 10.05 -9.52
CA PRO A 74 -14.85 9.73 -9.42
C PRO A 74 -15.07 8.21 -9.41
N GLY A 75 -15.90 7.71 -8.50
CA GLY A 75 -16.12 6.27 -8.36
C GLY A 75 -16.86 5.87 -7.08
N THR A 76 -16.96 4.55 -6.87
CA THR A 76 -17.53 3.96 -5.66
C THR A 76 -16.41 3.41 -4.78
N TYR A 77 -16.38 3.84 -3.52
CA TYR A 77 -15.32 3.54 -2.56
C TYR A 77 -15.86 2.88 -1.31
N LYS A 78 -15.05 1.98 -0.72
CA LYS A 78 -15.30 1.38 0.59
C LYS A 78 -14.28 1.94 1.58
N ILE A 79 -14.72 2.83 2.45
CA ILE A 79 -13.90 3.46 3.48
C ILE A 79 -14.02 2.65 4.77
N THR A 80 -12.89 2.22 5.32
CA THR A 80 -12.82 1.54 6.61
C THR A 80 -11.97 2.36 7.57
N ALA A 81 -12.49 2.66 8.74
CA ALA A 81 -11.82 3.41 9.79
C ALA A 81 -11.84 2.59 11.09
N GLY A 82 -10.73 2.57 11.83
CA GLY A 82 -10.62 1.82 13.08
C GLY A 82 -9.40 2.25 13.89
N THR A 83 -9.48 2.08 15.21
CA THR A 83 -8.33 2.25 16.12
C THR A 83 -7.94 0.90 16.72
N GLN A 84 -6.81 0.84 17.42
CA GLN A 84 -6.35 -0.42 18.02
C GLN A 84 -7.35 -1.00 19.03
N ASP A 85 -8.10 -0.13 19.71
CA ASP A 85 -8.95 -0.48 20.85
C ASP A 85 -10.44 -0.55 20.49
N SER A 86 -10.81 -0.24 19.24
CA SER A 86 -12.21 -0.16 18.81
C SER A 86 -12.55 -0.93 17.55
N GLN A 87 -13.84 -1.22 17.40
CA GLN A 87 -14.35 -1.94 16.24
C GLN A 87 -14.24 -1.08 14.98
N GLN A 88 -13.70 -1.67 13.91
CA GLN A 88 -13.62 -1.04 12.61
C GLN A 88 -15.02 -0.72 12.05
N GLN A 89 -15.21 0.50 11.58
CA GLN A 89 -16.41 0.94 10.87
C GLN A 89 -16.12 0.99 9.38
N THR A 90 -17.01 0.44 8.56
CA THR A 90 -16.88 0.43 7.10
C THR A 90 -18.10 1.06 6.45
N ARG A 91 -17.90 1.95 5.48
CA ARG A 91 -18.95 2.59 4.69
C ARG A 91 -18.64 2.53 3.21
N VAL A 92 -19.65 2.23 2.40
CA VAL A 92 -19.56 2.31 0.94
C VAL A 92 -20.20 3.61 0.49
N VAL A 93 -19.50 4.38 -0.34
CA VAL A 93 -19.93 5.70 -0.79
C VAL A 93 -19.62 5.88 -2.26
N ARG A 94 -20.40 6.73 -2.95
CA ARG A 94 -20.16 7.11 -4.34
C ARG A 94 -19.74 8.58 -4.37
N ILE A 95 -18.66 8.89 -5.09
CA ILE A 95 -18.10 10.24 -5.24
C ILE A 95 -18.14 10.61 -6.72
N ASN A 96 -18.84 11.70 -7.05
CA ASN A 96 -18.92 12.23 -8.41
C ASN A 96 -17.78 13.24 -8.66
N ALA A 97 -17.55 13.60 -9.92
CA ALA A 97 -16.49 14.55 -10.29
C ALA A 97 -16.73 15.95 -9.70
N GLY A 98 -15.72 16.50 -9.02
CA GLY A 98 -15.81 17.79 -8.33
C GLY A 98 -16.60 17.77 -7.03
N GLU A 99 -17.06 16.60 -6.59
CA GLU A 99 -17.78 16.43 -5.32
C GLU A 99 -16.80 16.21 -4.16
N SER A 100 -17.16 16.68 -2.98
CA SER A 100 -16.46 16.40 -1.73
C SER A 100 -17.46 16.02 -0.65
N MET A 101 -17.09 15.10 0.23
CA MET A 101 -17.99 14.57 1.25
C MET A 101 -17.26 14.37 2.58
N ASN A 102 -17.89 14.84 3.66
CA ASN A 102 -17.37 14.68 5.01
C ASN A 102 -17.92 13.39 5.63
N LEU A 103 -17.03 12.54 6.12
CA LEU A 103 -17.37 11.31 6.79
C LEU A 103 -16.88 11.36 8.24
N THR A 104 -17.79 11.11 9.18
CA THR A 104 -17.48 10.99 10.60
C THR A 104 -17.61 9.53 11.02
N PHE A 105 -16.58 9.02 11.69
CA PHE A 105 -16.55 7.67 12.26
C PHE A 105 -16.36 7.79 13.77
N HIS A 106 -17.28 7.21 14.54
CA HIS A 106 -17.18 7.18 15.99
C HIS A 106 -16.42 5.93 16.40
N LEU A 107 -15.10 6.05 16.50
CA LEU A 107 -14.17 4.98 16.79
C LEU A 107 -13.68 5.07 18.23
#